data_AF-A0A966RED2-F1
#
_entry.id   AF-A0A966RED2-F1
#
_cell.length_a   1.000
_cell.length_b   1.000
_cell.length_c   1.000
_cell.angle_alpha   90.00
_cell.angle_beta   90.00
_cell.angle_gamma   90.00
#
_symmetry.space_group_name_H-M   'P 1'
#
loop_
_entity.id
_entity.type
_entity.pdbx_description
1 polymer ?
#
loop_
_entity_poly.entity_id
_entity_poly.type
_entity_poly.pdbx_seq_one_letter_code
_entity_poly.pdbx_strand_id
1 'polypeptide(L)'
;MATLLLGADPVKEGVWKAFADHFQNPLLFFSPKDSEQDAEHWVYVCRIHSLLLNENRFLIVMVRRPSIQNDPATPRHLRDLPWHILQTRHVENPDKYRFLQTTHRYDGTASRACQQPIERIESTREWTRYACATLPPLAIFLLHQRKTVDEYANRGSVRLALETYRTIVELRDTDYSDCTVSARATVPSHYSIL
;
A
#
# COMPACT_ATOMS: atom_id res chain seq x y z
N MET A 1 22.49 7.76 13.53
CA MET A 1 22.47 6.37 14.04
C MET A 1 21.69 5.55 13.03
N ALA A 2 22.36 4.62 12.34
CA ALA A 2 21.72 3.74 11.37
C ALA A 2 21.12 2.54 12.12
N THR A 3 19.79 2.50 12.21
CA THR A 3 19.08 1.32 12.69
C THR A 3 19.28 0.22 11.66
N LEU A 4 20.10 -0.78 11.98
CA LEU A 4 20.25 -1.99 11.18
C LEU A 4 18.88 -2.69 11.10
N LEU A 5 18.25 -2.64 9.93
CA LEU A 5 17.16 -3.54 9.57
C LEU A 5 17.76 -4.96 9.53
N LEU A 6 17.69 -5.68 10.65
CA LEU A 6 18.01 -7.10 10.72
C LEU A 6 17.17 -7.83 9.67
N GLY A 7 17.82 -8.30 8.60
CA GLY A 7 17.19 -9.08 7.53
C GLY A 7 16.65 -8.29 6.33
N ALA A 8 17.26 -7.14 6.01
CA ALA A 8 16.91 -6.35 4.82
C ALA A 8 16.99 -7.17 3.52
N ASP A 9 15.82 -7.46 2.95
CA ASP A 9 15.69 -7.98 1.59
C ASP A 9 15.93 -6.82 0.61
N PRO A 10 17.06 -6.81 -0.13
CA PRO A 10 17.42 -5.69 -0.99
C PRO A 10 16.38 -5.44 -2.10
N VAL A 11 15.61 -6.46 -2.47
CA VAL A 11 14.52 -6.33 -3.44
C VAL A 11 13.38 -5.50 -2.84
N LYS A 12 12.98 -5.82 -1.60
CA LYS A 12 11.94 -5.06 -0.88
C LYS A 12 12.38 -3.63 -0.58
N GLU A 13 13.65 -3.40 -0.26
CA GLU A 13 14.18 -2.04 -0.07
C GLU A 13 14.02 -1.17 -1.32
N GLY A 14 14.26 -1.73 -2.50
CA GLY A 14 14.03 -1.05 -3.78
C GLY A 14 12.57 -0.61 -3.94
N VAL A 15 11.62 -1.46 -3.55
CA VAL A 15 10.19 -1.15 -3.59
C VAL A 15 9.81 -0.11 -2.54
N TRP A 16 10.25 -0.25 -1.29
CA TRP A 16 10.02 0.74 -0.24
C TRP A 16 10.53 2.12 -0.65
N LYS A 17 11.74 2.19 -1.21
CA LYS A 17 12.31 3.43 -1.72
C LYS A 17 11.49 3.98 -2.88
N ALA A 18 11.08 3.15 -3.84
CA ALA A 18 10.28 3.60 -4.99
C ALA A 18 8.97 4.27 -4.56
N PHE A 19 8.27 3.67 -3.59
CA PHE A 19 7.02 4.18 -3.04
C PHE A 19 7.23 5.40 -2.14
N ALA A 20 8.27 5.40 -1.30
CA ALA A 20 8.66 6.56 -0.52
C ALA A 20 8.99 7.75 -1.41
N ASP A 21 9.76 7.55 -2.48
CA ASP A 21 10.08 8.62 -3.43
C ASP A 21 8.81 9.12 -4.15
N HIS A 22 7.91 8.21 -4.56
CA HIS A 22 6.66 8.57 -5.23
C HIS A 22 5.79 9.49 -4.39
N PHE A 23 5.60 9.15 -3.11
CA PHE A 23 4.82 9.96 -2.19
C PHE A 23 5.64 11.09 -1.54
N GLN A 24 6.89 11.36 -1.96
CA GLN A 24 7.78 12.32 -1.30
C GLN A 24 7.95 12.08 0.22
N ASN A 25 8.00 10.81 0.61
CA ASN A 25 8.32 10.29 1.92
C ASN A 25 7.45 10.86 3.06
N PRO A 26 6.12 10.63 3.02
CA PRO A 26 5.20 11.20 4.00
C PRO A 26 5.55 10.76 5.42
N LEU A 27 5.18 11.58 6.40
CA LEU A 27 5.18 11.20 7.81
C LEU A 27 3.85 10.51 8.14
N LEU A 28 3.92 9.26 8.61
CA LEU A 28 2.75 8.48 8.98
C LEU A 28 2.62 8.39 10.49
N PHE A 29 1.36 8.30 10.94
CA PHE A 29 1.00 8.25 12.34
C PHE A 29 0.34 6.91 12.64
N PHE A 30 0.68 6.32 13.78
CA PHE A 30 0.09 5.08 14.24
C PHE A 30 -1.41 5.25 14.52
N SER A 31 -2.20 4.26 14.11
CA SER A 31 -3.63 4.18 14.39
C SER A 31 -3.90 3.02 15.36
N PRO A 32 -4.10 3.30 16.66
CA PRO A 32 -4.36 2.26 17.66
C PRO A 32 -5.63 1.45 17.34
N LYS A 33 -6.72 2.13 16.97
CA LYS A 33 -8.03 1.48 16.70
C LYS A 33 -7.94 0.46 15.57
N ASP A 34 -7.22 0.81 14.52
CA ASP A 34 -7.03 -0.06 13.35
C ASP A 34 -6.09 -1.22 13.66
N SER A 35 -5.10 -0.95 14.51
CA SER A 35 -4.15 -1.97 14.98
C SER A 35 -4.77 -2.92 16.01
N GLU A 36 -5.81 -2.53 16.75
CA GLU A 36 -6.53 -3.43 17.66
C GLU A 36 -7.37 -4.47 16.91
N GLN A 37 -7.86 -4.10 15.72
CA GLN A 37 -8.66 -4.99 14.87
C GLN A 37 -7.80 -6.01 14.12
N ASP A 38 -6.50 -5.75 14.02
CA ASP A 38 -5.52 -6.63 13.38
C ASP A 38 -4.38 -6.96 14.35
N ALA A 39 -4.48 -8.14 14.97
CA ALA A 39 -3.52 -8.59 15.97
C ALA A 39 -2.09 -8.78 15.39
N GLU A 40 -1.96 -8.99 14.08
CA GLU A 40 -0.70 -9.30 13.41
C GLU A 40 0.02 -8.04 12.94
N HIS A 41 -0.67 -6.90 12.85
CA HIS A 41 -0.13 -5.70 12.22
C HIS A 41 -0.20 -4.45 13.10
N TRP A 42 0.79 -3.58 12.92
CA TRP A 42 0.65 -2.17 13.26
C TRP A 42 0.22 -1.40 12.03
N VAL A 43 -0.75 -0.52 12.21
CA VAL A 43 -1.32 0.29 11.15
C VAL A 43 -0.86 1.73 11.30
N TYR A 44 -0.26 2.26 10.23
CA TYR A 44 0.17 3.64 10.10
C TYR A 44 -0.61 4.34 9.01
N VAL A 45 -1.01 5.58 9.24
CA VAL A 45 -1.89 6.33 8.35
C VAL A 45 -1.36 7.72 8.11
N CYS A 46 -1.50 8.20 6.88
CA CYS A 46 -1.25 9.58 6.49
C CYS A 46 -2.36 10.06 5.56
N ARG A 47 -2.85 11.27 5.76
CA ARG A 47 -3.76 11.93 4.83
C ARG A 47 -2.95 12.48 3.66
N ILE A 48 -3.32 12.15 2.42
CA ILE A 48 -2.59 12.55 1.23
C ILE A 48 -3.48 13.38 0.30
N HIS A 49 -2.88 14.31 -0.42
CA HIS A 49 -3.58 15.06 -1.47
C HIS A 49 -3.83 14.17 -2.69
N SER A 50 -5.01 14.26 -3.31
CA SER A 50 -5.30 13.65 -4.60
C SER A 50 -5.47 14.75 -5.64
N LEU A 51 -4.76 14.67 -6.77
CA LEU A 51 -4.81 15.69 -7.81
C LEU A 51 -6.17 15.74 -8.53
N LEU A 52 -6.88 14.61 -8.61
CA LEU A 52 -8.11 14.48 -9.40
C LEU A 52 -9.40 14.61 -8.57
N LEU A 53 -9.31 14.41 -7.26
CA LEU A 53 -10.46 14.36 -6.37
C LEU A 53 -10.14 15.20 -5.14
N ASN A 54 -10.96 16.22 -4.82
CA ASN A 54 -10.86 16.98 -3.57
C ASN A 54 -11.36 16.15 -2.36
N GLU A 55 -11.08 14.86 -2.38
CA GLU A 55 -11.58 13.88 -1.44
C GLU A 55 -10.50 13.53 -0.40
N ASN A 56 -10.96 13.04 0.75
CA ASN A 56 -10.08 12.57 1.82
C ASN A 56 -9.45 11.23 1.43
N ARG A 57 -8.34 11.30 0.69
CA ARG A 57 -7.52 10.14 0.35
C ARG A 57 -6.48 9.90 1.44
N PHE A 58 -6.32 8.64 1.81
CA PHE A 58 -5.39 8.22 2.84
C PHE A 58 -4.41 7.20 2.27
N LEU A 59 -3.17 7.34 2.70
CA LEU A 59 -2.14 6.33 2.60
C LEU A 59 -2.16 5.54 3.91
N ILE A 60 -2.42 4.24 3.82
CA ILE A 60 -2.46 3.35 4.98
C ILE A 60 -1.39 2.28 4.77
N VAL A 61 -0.63 1.99 5.81
CA VAL A 61 0.52 1.10 5.74
C VAL A 61 0.43 0.13 6.90
N MET A 62 0.55 -1.16 6.60
CA MET A 62 0.56 -2.20 7.62
C MET A 62 1.95 -2.80 7.74
N VAL A 63 2.40 -2.98 8.98
CA VAL A 63 3.71 -3.50 9.33
C VAL A 63 3.54 -4.68 10.29
N ARG A 64 4.12 -5.85 9.99
CA ARG A 64 3.99 -7.07 10.81
C ARG A 64 4.52 -6.87 12.21
N ARG A 65 3.86 -7.41 13.24
CA ARG A 65 4.39 -7.46 14.61
C ARG A 65 5.35 -8.64 14.77
N PRO A 66 6.40 -8.55 15.59
CA PRO A 66 6.93 -7.36 16.26
C PRO A 66 8.09 -6.72 15.46
N SER A 67 7.91 -6.41 14.16
CA SER A 67 9.02 -5.92 13.30
C SER A 67 9.66 -4.59 13.71
N ILE A 68 9.05 -3.83 14.61
CA ILE A 68 9.49 -2.53 15.11
C ILE A 68 9.77 -2.69 16.59
N GLN A 69 11.04 -2.57 16.97
CA GLN A 69 11.48 -2.69 18.36
C GLN A 69 11.15 -1.46 19.22
N ASN A 70 10.78 -0.35 18.58
CA ASN A 70 10.51 0.93 19.21
C ASN A 70 9.00 1.17 19.35
N ASP A 71 8.63 2.16 20.19
CA ASP A 71 7.24 2.56 20.40
C ASP A 71 6.51 2.78 19.05
N PRO A 72 5.42 2.03 18.79
CA PRO A 72 4.63 2.20 17.58
C PRO A 72 3.98 3.59 17.51
N ALA A 73 3.71 4.26 18.64
CA ALA A 73 3.07 5.57 18.67
C ALA A 73 3.93 6.71 18.10
N THR A 74 5.25 6.48 17.94
CA THR A 74 6.14 7.48 17.33
C THR A 74 5.83 7.62 15.83
N PRO A 75 5.56 8.83 15.31
CA PRO A 75 5.41 9.06 13.88
C PRO A 75 6.66 8.64 13.10
N ARG A 76 6.48 8.01 11.94
CA ARG A 76 7.58 7.47 11.12
C ARG A 76 7.41 7.85 9.67
N HIS A 77 8.52 8.13 8.99
CA HIS A 77 8.46 8.34 7.55
C HIS A 77 8.23 7.01 6.81
N LEU A 78 7.62 7.08 5.63
CA LEU A 78 7.31 5.89 4.82
C LEU A 78 8.54 5.02 4.54
N ARG A 79 9.70 5.65 4.28
CA ARG A 79 10.96 4.92 4.02
C ARG A 79 11.50 4.16 5.23
N ASP A 80 11.10 4.53 6.44
CA ASP A 80 11.58 3.92 7.69
C ASP A 80 10.65 2.80 8.16
N LEU A 81 9.56 2.53 7.44
CA LEU A 81 8.60 1.48 7.76
C LEU A 81 8.85 0.25 6.86
N PRO A 82 9.19 -0.92 7.43
CA PRO A 82 9.32 -2.17 6.68
C PRO A 82 7.93 -2.76 6.41
N TRP A 83 7.13 -2.04 5.64
CA TRP A 83 5.75 -2.40 5.39
C TRP A 83 5.63 -3.58 4.45
N HIS A 84 4.55 -4.34 4.62
CA HIS A 84 4.22 -5.47 3.74
C HIS A 84 2.92 -5.21 2.98
N ILE A 85 2.04 -4.34 3.50
CA ILE A 85 0.85 -3.84 2.80
C ILE A 85 0.89 -2.31 2.80
N LEU A 86 0.58 -1.74 1.64
CA LEU A 86 0.32 -0.32 1.46
C LEU A 86 -1.02 -0.15 0.72
N GLN A 87 -1.84 0.77 1.18
CA GLN A 87 -3.15 1.05 0.59
C GLN A 87 -3.30 2.53 0.29
N THR A 88 -3.92 2.84 -0.85
CA THR A 88 -4.41 4.19 -1.16
C THR A 88 -5.91 4.12 -1.35
N ARG A 89 -6.68 4.75 -0.47
CA ARG A 89 -8.15 4.71 -0.56
C ARG A 89 -8.82 5.93 0.06
N HIS A 90 -10.10 6.05 -0.27
CA HIS A 90 -11.01 7.03 0.31
C HIS A 90 -11.62 6.43 1.57
N VAL A 91 -11.70 7.21 2.64
CA VAL A 91 -12.32 6.78 3.90
C VAL A 91 -13.66 7.50 4.01
N GLU A 92 -14.74 6.73 4.11
CA GLU A 92 -16.11 7.25 4.13
C GLU A 92 -16.39 8.10 5.36
N ASN A 93 -15.80 7.74 6.51
CA ASN A 93 -15.87 8.52 7.72
C ASN A 93 -14.52 9.27 7.97
N PRO A 94 -14.38 10.53 7.53
CA PRO A 94 -13.15 11.30 7.75
C PRO A 94 -12.86 11.56 9.23
N ASP A 95 -13.87 11.45 10.10
CA ASP A 95 -13.72 11.66 11.54
C ASP A 95 -12.85 10.61 12.20
N LYS A 96 -12.76 9.42 11.59
CA LYS A 96 -11.89 8.31 12.03
C LYS A 96 -10.43 8.77 12.19
N TYR A 97 -9.97 9.68 11.33
CA TYR A 97 -8.59 10.17 11.29
C TYR A 97 -8.46 11.66 11.61
N ARG A 98 -9.39 12.23 12.41
CA ARG A 98 -9.34 13.63 12.84
C ARG A 98 -8.04 14.03 13.56
N PHE A 99 -7.31 13.07 14.13
CA PHE A 99 -6.01 13.32 14.76
C PHE A 99 -4.90 13.69 13.76
N LEU A 100 -5.10 13.43 12.45
CA LEU A 100 -4.19 13.87 11.39
C LEU A 100 -4.40 15.36 11.13
N GLN A 101 -3.51 16.19 11.68
CA GLN A 101 -3.62 17.65 11.61
C GLN A 101 -3.28 18.22 10.22
N THR A 102 -2.50 17.49 9.42
CA THR A 102 -1.99 17.98 8.13
C THR A 102 -2.25 16.99 7.01
N THR A 103 -2.52 17.52 5.81
CA THR A 103 -2.54 16.73 4.58
C THR A 103 -1.17 16.78 3.93
N HIS A 104 -0.57 15.61 3.72
CA HIS A 104 0.68 15.49 2.99
C HIS A 104 0.44 15.80 1.50
N ARG A 105 1.21 16.76 0.98
CA ARG A 105 1.23 17.12 -0.43
C ARG A 105 2.47 16.49 -1.06
N TYR A 106 2.29 15.93 -2.24
CA TYR A 106 3.38 15.41 -3.04
C TYR A 106 3.16 15.78 -4.49
N ASP A 107 4.25 16.03 -5.21
CA ASP A 107 4.18 16.25 -6.64
C ASP A 107 4.19 14.89 -7.33
N GLY A 108 3.10 14.55 -8.03
CA GLY A 108 2.95 13.29 -8.78
C GLY A 108 4.04 13.07 -9.86
N THR A 109 4.98 13.99 -10.01
CA THR A 109 6.18 13.86 -10.85
C THR A 109 7.21 12.88 -10.28
N ALA A 110 7.08 12.45 -9.03
CA ALA A 110 8.11 11.69 -8.34
C ALA A 110 8.02 10.16 -8.59
N SER A 111 9.19 9.57 -8.89
CA SER A 111 9.50 8.15 -9.10
C SER A 111 9.14 7.55 -10.48
N ARG A 112 10.15 7.43 -11.35
CA ARG A 112 10.10 6.59 -12.58
C ARG A 112 9.79 5.11 -12.26
N ALA A 113 10.09 4.65 -11.04
CA ALA A 113 9.79 3.29 -10.62
C ALA A 113 8.29 3.06 -10.45
N CYS A 114 7.49 4.06 -10.08
CA CYS A 114 6.03 3.93 -10.05
C CYS A 114 5.38 4.17 -11.43
N GLN A 115 6.14 4.57 -12.46
CA GLN A 115 5.60 4.71 -13.83
C GLN A 115 5.54 3.38 -14.59
N GLN A 116 5.99 2.29 -13.96
CA GLN A 116 6.11 1.00 -14.59
C GLN A 116 4.75 0.41 -14.96
N PRO A 117 4.65 -0.29 -16.11
CA PRO A 117 3.41 -0.88 -16.56
C PRO A 117 3.00 -2.04 -15.65
N ILE A 118 1.70 -2.22 -15.50
CA ILE A 118 1.10 -3.35 -14.80
C ILE A 118 0.15 -4.09 -15.72
N GLU A 119 0.13 -5.41 -15.62
CA GLU A 119 -0.71 -6.28 -16.43
C GLU A 119 -1.69 -7.07 -15.56
N ARG A 120 -2.95 -7.13 -15.99
CA ARG A 120 -4.03 -7.83 -15.29
C ARG A 120 -3.74 -9.32 -15.29
N ILE A 121 -3.77 -9.93 -14.11
CA ILE A 121 -3.60 -11.37 -13.93
C ILE A 121 -4.96 -12.06 -13.76
N GLU A 122 -5.82 -11.48 -12.92
CA GLU A 122 -7.13 -12.03 -12.61
C GLU A 122 -8.08 -10.91 -12.20
N SER A 123 -9.39 -11.15 -12.35
CA SER A 123 -10.42 -10.20 -11.98
C SER A 123 -11.63 -10.93 -11.40
N THR A 124 -12.20 -10.38 -10.34
CA THR A 124 -13.40 -10.86 -9.67
C THR A 124 -14.46 -9.76 -9.67
N ARG A 125 -15.59 -9.95 -8.98
CA ARG A 125 -16.55 -8.86 -8.75
C ARG A 125 -16.06 -7.86 -7.71
N GLU A 126 -15.06 -8.19 -6.90
CA GLU A 126 -14.67 -7.35 -5.77
C GLU A 126 -13.36 -6.60 -6.02
N TRP A 127 -12.52 -7.15 -6.88
CA TRP A 127 -11.18 -6.61 -7.15
C TRP A 127 -10.59 -7.16 -8.45
N THR A 128 -9.61 -6.44 -8.98
CA THR A 128 -8.74 -6.89 -10.08
C THR A 128 -7.29 -6.93 -9.60
N ARG A 129 -6.59 -8.04 -9.83
CA ARG A 129 -5.16 -8.18 -9.49
C ARG A 129 -4.29 -7.94 -10.70
N TYR A 130 -3.22 -7.21 -10.48
CA TYR A 130 -2.17 -6.90 -11.45
C TYR A 130 -0.81 -7.34 -10.95
N ALA A 131 0.08 -7.65 -11.89
CA ALA A 131 1.49 -7.86 -11.63
C ALA A 131 2.32 -6.74 -12.26
N CYS A 132 3.47 -6.45 -11.64
CA CYS A 132 4.48 -5.53 -12.15
C CYS A 132 5.80 -6.29 -12.34
N ALA A 133 6.21 -6.51 -13.59
CA ALA A 133 7.42 -7.30 -13.88
C ALA A 133 8.72 -6.63 -13.39
N THR A 134 8.72 -5.30 -13.28
CA THR A 134 9.91 -4.50 -12.96
C THR A 134 10.05 -4.16 -11.48
N LEU A 135 9.00 -4.39 -10.68
CA LEU A 135 9.02 -4.22 -9.22
C LEU A 135 8.57 -5.51 -8.52
N PRO A 136 9.22 -6.66 -8.74
CA PRO A 136 8.94 -7.84 -7.91
C PRO A 136 9.35 -7.56 -6.45
N PRO A 137 8.77 -8.22 -5.44
CA PRO A 137 7.68 -9.21 -5.48
C PRO A 137 6.29 -8.58 -5.20
N LEU A 138 5.84 -7.67 -6.07
CA LEU A 138 4.66 -6.83 -5.80
C LEU A 138 3.37 -7.39 -6.42
N ALA A 139 2.33 -7.51 -5.60
CA ALA A 139 0.95 -7.73 -6.05
C ALA A 139 0.13 -6.44 -5.87
N ILE A 140 -0.57 -6.03 -6.93
CA ILE A 140 -1.46 -4.86 -6.90
C ILE A 140 -2.90 -5.33 -7.02
N PHE A 141 -3.76 -4.85 -6.15
CA PHE A 141 -5.19 -5.07 -6.20
C PHE A 141 -5.90 -3.73 -6.34
N LEU A 142 -6.76 -3.61 -7.36
CA LEU A 142 -7.68 -2.50 -7.51
C LEU A 142 -9.06 -2.95 -7.02
N LEU A 143 -9.59 -2.29 -5.99
CA LEU A 143 -10.87 -2.65 -5.38
C LEU A 143 -12.04 -2.07 -6.19
N HIS A 144 -12.98 -2.92 -6.57
CA HIS A 144 -14.13 -2.58 -7.39
C HIS A 144 -15.16 -1.76 -6.63
N GLN A 145 -15.64 -0.71 -7.27
CA GLN A 145 -16.73 0.13 -6.76
C GLN A 145 -18.09 -0.29 -7.32
N ARG A 146 -18.13 -0.72 -8.58
CA ARG A 146 -19.37 -1.12 -9.30
C ARG A 146 -19.69 -2.60 -9.17
N LYS A 147 -18.75 -3.36 -8.63
CA LYS A 147 -18.85 -4.81 -8.41
C LYS A 147 -18.96 -5.64 -9.70
N THR A 148 -18.21 -5.25 -10.74
CA THR A 148 -18.27 -5.87 -12.08
C THR A 148 -16.91 -6.42 -12.51
N VAL A 149 -16.87 -7.63 -13.06
CA VAL A 149 -15.60 -8.33 -13.40
C VAL A 149 -14.67 -7.52 -14.31
N ASP A 150 -15.20 -6.74 -15.24
CA ASP A 150 -14.41 -5.92 -16.17
C ASP A 150 -14.46 -4.42 -15.84
N GLU A 151 -14.46 -4.07 -14.55
CA GLU A 151 -14.44 -2.65 -14.12
C GLU A 151 -13.16 -1.91 -14.56
N TYR A 152 -12.03 -2.61 -14.62
CA TYR A 152 -10.71 -2.04 -14.91
C TYR A 152 -10.04 -2.66 -16.14
N ALA A 153 -9.23 -1.86 -16.82
CA ALA A 153 -8.57 -2.23 -18.06
C ALA A 153 -7.49 -3.32 -17.87
N ASN A 154 -7.19 -4.06 -18.93
CA ASN A 154 -6.16 -5.12 -18.92
C ASN A 154 -4.75 -4.62 -18.60
N ARG A 155 -4.45 -3.35 -18.87
CA ARG A 155 -3.16 -2.71 -18.70
C ARG A 155 -3.31 -1.39 -17.97
N GLY A 156 -2.30 -1.03 -17.19
CA GLY A 156 -2.21 0.26 -16.50
C GLY A 156 -0.77 0.57 -16.12
N SER A 157 -0.60 1.45 -15.13
CA SER A 157 0.68 1.67 -14.46
C SER A 157 0.51 1.68 -12.94
N VAL A 158 1.59 1.43 -12.20
CA VAL A 158 1.58 1.47 -10.73
C VAL A 158 1.10 2.84 -10.25
N ARG A 159 1.57 3.92 -10.87
CA ARG A 159 1.17 5.30 -10.56
C ARG A 159 -0.32 5.52 -10.74
N LEU A 160 -0.87 5.13 -11.89
CA LEU A 160 -2.30 5.30 -12.14
C LEU A 160 -3.14 4.56 -11.09
N ALA A 161 -2.70 3.35 -10.71
CA ALA A 161 -3.31 2.61 -9.62
C ALA A 161 -3.30 3.40 -8.30
N LEU A 162 -2.14 3.89 -7.87
CA LEU A 162 -1.96 4.60 -6.60
C LEU A 162 -2.61 5.97 -6.54
N GLU A 163 -2.75 6.68 -7.67
CA GLU A 163 -3.31 8.03 -7.71
C GLU A 163 -4.82 8.05 -7.97
N THR A 164 -5.35 7.06 -8.71
CA THR A 164 -6.75 7.08 -9.18
C THR A 164 -7.64 6.14 -8.38
N TYR A 165 -7.24 4.88 -8.23
CA TYR A 165 -8.14 3.82 -7.74
C TYR A 165 -7.98 3.55 -6.24
N ARG A 166 -8.92 2.80 -5.67
CA ARG A 166 -8.75 2.20 -4.33
C ARG A 166 -7.79 1.02 -4.48
N THR A 167 -6.55 1.21 -4.07
CA THR A 167 -5.46 0.30 -4.40
C THR A 167 -4.88 -0.30 -3.14
N ILE A 168 -4.59 -1.59 -3.19
CA ILE A 168 -3.81 -2.33 -2.21
C ILE A 168 -2.56 -2.84 -2.91
N VAL A 169 -1.42 -2.64 -2.29
CA VAL A 169 -0.12 -3.14 -2.70
C VAL A 169 0.37 -4.07 -1.62
N GLU A 170 0.70 -5.29 -2.00
CA GLU A 170 1.21 -6.33 -1.11
C GLU A 170 2.60 -6.74 -1.58
N LEU A 171 3.57 -6.72 -0.66
CA LEU A 171 4.89 -7.30 -0.87
C LEU A 171 4.84 -8.77 -0.49
N ARG A 172 5.14 -9.65 -1.44
CA ARG A 172 5.23 -11.08 -1.20
C ARG A 172 6.62 -11.44 -0.70
N ASP A 173 6.71 -12.49 0.09
CA ASP A 173 8.00 -13.06 0.46
C ASP A 173 8.58 -13.77 -0.79
N THR A 174 9.85 -13.52 -1.11
CA THR A 174 10.54 -14.06 -2.31
C THR A 174 10.91 -15.53 -2.18
N ASP A 175 10.62 -16.14 -1.03
CA ASP A 175 10.68 -17.58 -0.86
C ASP A 175 9.55 -18.17 -1.70
N TYR A 176 9.82 -18.59 -2.94
CA TYR A 176 9.26 -19.78 -3.60
C TYR A 176 9.53 -19.75 -5.11
N SER A 177 10.47 -20.60 -5.50
CA SER A 177 10.75 -21.09 -6.84
C SER A 177 9.64 -22.01 -7.40
N ASP A 178 8.36 -21.64 -7.25
CA ASP A 178 7.24 -22.39 -7.82
C ASP A 178 6.41 -21.51 -8.76
N CYS A 179 6.71 -21.60 -10.06
CA CYS A 179 5.92 -21.03 -11.15
C CYS A 179 4.56 -21.71 -11.37
N THR A 180 4.04 -22.47 -10.40
CA THR A 180 2.74 -23.15 -10.48
C THR A 180 2.01 -23.08 -9.14
N VAL A 181 1.62 -21.87 -8.73
CA VAL A 181 0.65 -21.72 -7.65
C VAL A 181 -0.58 -20.98 -8.18
N SER A 182 -1.53 -21.80 -8.63
CA SER A 182 -2.96 -21.50 -8.60
C SER A 182 -3.42 -21.32 -7.14
N ALA A 183 -2.90 -20.30 -6.45
CA ALA A 183 -3.48 -19.85 -5.20
C ALA A 183 -4.63 -18.93 -5.57
N ARG A 184 -5.84 -19.36 -5.19
CA ARG A 184 -6.98 -18.46 -5.01
C ARG A 184 -6.53 -17.36 -4.05
N ALA A 185 -6.03 -16.26 -4.58
CA ALA A 185 -5.76 -15.06 -3.81
C ALA A 185 -7.12 -14.45 -3.50
N THR A 186 -7.83 -15.00 -2.51
CA THR A 186 -8.94 -14.28 -1.90
C THR A 186 -8.30 -13.03 -1.30
N VAL A 187 -8.73 -11.81 -1.64
CA VAL A 187 -8.38 -10.62 -0.86
C VAL A 187 -8.76 -10.97 0.57
N PRO A 188 -7.78 -11.14 1.47
CA PRO A 188 -8.08 -11.59 2.81
C PRO A 188 -9.09 -10.66 3.49
N SER A 189 -9.98 -11.21 4.31
CA SER A 189 -11.03 -10.44 4.98
C SER A 189 -10.48 -9.30 5.84
N HIS A 190 -9.21 -9.36 6.26
CA HIS A 190 -8.52 -8.30 6.99
C HIS A 190 -8.34 -6.99 6.21
N TYR A 191 -8.38 -7.02 4.88
CA TYR A 191 -8.28 -5.79 4.07
C TYR A 191 -9.58 -4.97 4.06
N SER A 192 -10.71 -5.58 4.43
CA SER A 192 -12.03 -4.93 4.52
C SER A 192 -12.28 -4.23 5.85
N ILE A 193 -11.39 -4.41 6.84
CA ILE A 193 -11.61 -4.03 8.23
C ILE A 193 -11.38 -2.53 8.48
N LEU A 194 -10.65 -1.84 7.61
CA LEU A 194 -10.33 -0.43 7.82
C LEU A 194 -11.35 0.53 7.21
#